data_AF-A0AA39HIG1-F1
#
_entry.id   AF-A0AA39HIG1-F1
#
_cell.length_a   1.000
_cell.length_b   1.000
_cell.length_c   1.000
_cell.angle_alpha   90.00
_cell.angle_beta   90.00
_cell.angle_gamma   90.00
#
_symmetry.space_group_name_H-M   'P 1'
#
loop_
_entity.id
_entity.type
_entity.pdbx_description
1 polymer ?
#
loop_
_entity_poly.entity_id
_entity_poly.type
_entity_poly.pdbx_seq_one_letter_code
_entity_poly.pdbx_strand_id
1 'polypeptide(L)'
;MLMVKMRFPMEENDPVAVPFAWYEHIIGLPTPIVFEDVNFELGNILYTIGTFHASLGAVETRVDLDSIKNAVMHFQLAAWSLKYMRDEMNLEM
;
A
#
# COMPACT_ATOMS: atom_id res chain seq x y z
N MET A 1 -4.13 -5.18 -10.20
CA MET A 1 -2.94 -4.67 -10.90
C MET A 1 -1.86 -5.71 -11.16
N LEU A 2 -1.54 -6.62 -10.22
CA LEU A 2 -0.47 -7.62 -10.41
C LEU A 2 -0.64 -8.49 -11.69
N MET A 3 -1.83 -9.06 -11.89
CA MET A 3 -2.12 -9.87 -13.09
C MET A 3 -2.06 -9.07 -14.41
N VAL A 4 -2.24 -7.75 -14.35
CA VAL A 4 -2.15 -6.85 -15.50
C VAL A 4 -0.68 -6.59 -15.81
N LYS A 5 0.13 -6.23 -14.80
CA LYS A 5 1.59 -6.09 -14.89
C LYS A 5 2.24 -7.33 -15.52
N MET A 6 1.78 -8.53 -15.16
CA MET A 6 2.35 -9.78 -15.72
C MET A 6 2.04 -10.01 -17.20
N ARG A 7 1.13 -9.23 -17.80
CA ARG A 7 0.67 -9.40 -19.19
C ARG A 7 1.05 -8.24 -20.10
N PHE A 8 1.33 -7.07 -19.52
CA PHE A 8 1.59 -5.84 -20.25
C PHE A 8 2.84 -5.17 -19.69
N PRO A 9 3.80 -4.76 -20.54
CA PRO A 9 4.95 -3.98 -20.10
C PRO A 9 4.48 -2.58 -19.73
N MET A 10 4.38 -2.30 -18.44
CA MET A 10 3.79 -1.07 -17.86
C MET A 10 4.69 -0.45 -16.78
N GLU A 11 5.94 -0.88 -16.68
CA GLU A 11 6.93 -0.25 -15.82
C GLU A 11 7.41 1.07 -16.44
N GLU A 12 8.20 1.85 -15.70
CA GLU A 12 8.72 3.12 -16.20
C GLU A 12 9.45 2.92 -17.55
N ASN A 13 9.09 3.74 -18.54
CA ASN A 13 9.59 3.69 -19.93
C ASN A 13 9.12 2.49 -20.78
N ASP A 14 8.21 1.66 -20.28
CA ASP A 14 7.63 0.59 -21.10
C ASP A 14 6.63 1.11 -22.15
N PRO A 15 6.39 0.36 -23.25
CA PRO A 15 5.54 0.80 -24.36
C PRO A 15 4.08 1.09 -24.02
N VAL A 16 3.56 0.53 -22.93
CA VAL A 16 2.18 0.77 -22.47
C VAL A 16 2.14 1.25 -21.02
N ALA A 17 3.20 1.94 -20.59
CA ALA A 17 3.19 2.73 -19.37
C ALA A 17 2.06 3.78 -19.40
N VAL A 18 1.36 3.94 -18.28
CA VAL A 18 0.23 4.89 -18.14
C VAL A 18 0.38 5.67 -16.84
N PRO A 19 -0.07 6.93 -16.78
CA PRO A 19 0.05 7.74 -15.58
C PRO A 19 -0.91 7.26 -14.48
N PHE A 20 -0.38 7.08 -13.28
CA PHE A 20 -1.13 6.84 -12.05
C PHE A 20 -0.98 8.04 -11.12
N ALA A 21 -2.10 8.52 -10.58
CA ALA A 21 -2.14 9.74 -9.77
C ALA A 21 -2.61 9.44 -8.35
N TRP A 22 -1.79 9.78 -7.35
CA TRP A 22 -2.11 9.58 -5.92
C TRP A 22 -1.98 10.89 -5.14
N TYR A 23 -2.96 11.14 -4.28
CA TYR A 23 -2.87 12.21 -3.30
C TYR A 23 -2.07 11.76 -2.10
N GLU A 24 -1.15 12.61 -1.69
CA GLU A 24 -0.38 12.46 -0.47
C GLU A 24 -1.12 13.20 0.66
N HIS A 25 -1.35 12.52 1.80
CA HIS A 25 -2.22 13.03 2.87
C HIS A 25 -1.45 13.62 4.07
N ILE A 26 -0.14 13.37 4.20
CA ILE A 26 0.69 13.80 5.33
C ILE A 26 1.26 15.21 5.12
N ILE A 27 1.73 15.50 3.91
CA ILE A 27 2.32 16.77 3.42
C ILE A 27 1.22 17.69 2.87
N GLY A 28 0.08 17.13 2.43
CA GLY A 28 -1.09 17.92 2.03
C GLY A 28 -0.89 18.70 0.73
N LEU A 29 -0.23 18.07 -0.25
CA LEU A 29 0.00 18.68 -1.55
C LEU A 29 -1.33 19.04 -2.25
N PRO A 30 -1.42 20.21 -2.91
CA PRO A 30 -2.65 20.65 -3.58
C PRO A 30 -2.94 19.84 -4.85
N THR A 31 -1.95 19.10 -5.36
CA THR A 31 -2.04 18.30 -6.59
C THR A 31 -1.53 16.88 -6.31
N PRO A 32 -2.08 15.86 -6.99
CA PRO A 32 -1.59 14.50 -6.85
C PRO A 32 -0.17 14.36 -7.40
N ILE A 33 0.57 13.42 -6.82
CA ILE A 33 1.84 12.94 -7.38
C ILE A 33 1.49 11.96 -8.51
N VAL A 34 2.13 12.11 -9.66
CA VAL A 34 1.83 11.33 -10.86
C VAL A 34 3.10 10.65 -11.37
N PHE A 35 3.04 9.33 -11.55
CA PHE A 35 4.10 8.54 -12.18
C PHE A 35 3.54 7.58 -13.23
N GLU A 36 4.27 7.40 -14.33
CA GLU A 36 3.97 6.43 -15.38
C GLU A 36 4.63 5.07 -15.08
N ASP A 37 4.29 4.49 -13.93
CA ASP A 37 4.84 3.20 -13.51
C ASP A 37 3.79 2.40 -12.74
N VAL A 38 3.50 1.18 -13.20
CA VAL A 38 2.61 0.25 -12.50
C VAL A 38 3.11 -0.15 -11.10
N ASN A 39 4.43 -0.08 -10.85
CA ASN A 39 4.97 -0.35 -9.51
C ASN A 39 4.63 0.76 -8.52
N PHE A 40 4.54 2.03 -8.98
CA PHE A 40 4.04 3.13 -8.15
C PHE A 40 2.59 2.86 -7.71
N GLU A 41 1.70 2.46 -8.64
CA GLU A 41 0.32 2.08 -8.31
C GLU A 41 0.26 0.92 -7.31
N LEU A 42 1.02 -0.15 -7.55
CA LEU A 42 1.06 -1.32 -6.67
C LEU A 42 1.54 -0.96 -5.27
N GLY A 43 2.56 -0.09 -5.17
CA GLY A 43 3.09 0.40 -3.90
C GLY A 43 2.04 1.18 -3.10
N ASN A 44 1.36 2.13 -3.74
CA ASN A 44 0.31 2.92 -3.09
C ASN A 44 -0.88 2.06 -2.63
N ILE A 45 -1.30 1.07 -3.43
CA ILE A 45 -2.34 0.11 -3.02
C ILE A 45 -1.87 -0.67 -1.78
N LEU A 46 -0.64 -1.19 -1.78
CA LEU A 46 -0.14 -1.98 -0.67
C LEU A 46 0.04 -1.15 0.61
N TYR A 47 0.51 0.10 0.48
CA TYR A 47 0.55 1.07 1.57
C TYR A 47 -0.85 1.30 2.15
N THR A 48 -1.85 1.53 1.29
CA THR A 48 -3.24 1.73 1.70
C THR A 48 -3.82 0.51 2.42
N ILE A 49 -3.50 -0.71 1.96
CA ILE A 49 -3.88 -1.94 2.67
C ILE A 49 -3.25 -1.97 4.07
N GLY A 50 -1.96 -1.64 4.17
CA GLY A 50 -1.24 -1.59 5.45
C GLY A 50 -1.85 -0.59 6.43
N THR A 51 -2.12 0.63 5.98
CA THR A 51 -2.72 1.69 6.80
C THR A 51 -4.15 1.36 7.22
N PHE A 52 -4.93 0.74 6.34
CA PHE A 52 -6.29 0.28 6.67
C PHE A 52 -6.26 -0.79 7.76
N HIS A 53 -5.37 -1.79 7.64
CA HIS A 53 -5.18 -2.78 8.71
C HIS A 53 -4.70 -2.15 10.02
N ALA A 54 -3.78 -1.18 9.98
CA ALA A 54 -3.34 -0.47 11.18
C ALA A 54 -4.50 0.28 11.86
N SER A 55 -5.37 0.92 11.07
CA SER A 55 -6.57 1.59 11.56
C SER A 55 -7.55 0.60 12.21
N LEU A 56 -7.83 -0.54 11.56
CA LEU A 56 -8.67 -1.59 12.13
C LEU A 56 -8.12 -2.12 13.46
N GLY A 57 -6.83 -2.42 13.52
CA GLY A 57 -6.18 -2.85 14.77
C GLY A 57 -6.24 -1.78 15.87
N ALA A 58 -6.21 -0.50 15.50
CA ALA A 58 -6.31 0.63 16.44
C ALA A 58 -7.72 0.80 17.02
N VAL A 59 -8.77 0.53 16.26
CA VAL A 59 -10.17 0.70 16.70
C VAL A 59 -10.77 -0.52 17.42
N GLU A 60 -10.08 -1.66 17.41
CA GLU A 60 -10.48 -2.83 18.20
C GLU A 60 -10.56 -2.52 19.69
N THR A 61 -11.59 -3.05 20.37
CA THR A 61 -11.93 -2.71 21.77
C THR A 61 -10.94 -3.28 22.78
N ARG A 62 -10.37 -4.46 22.49
CA ARG A 62 -9.38 -5.18 23.31
C ARG A 62 -9.86 -5.48 24.73
N VAL A 63 -11.17 -5.67 24.91
CA VAL A 63 -11.80 -5.98 26.20
C VAL A 63 -11.92 -7.49 26.44
N ASP A 64 -11.76 -8.29 25.40
CA ASP A 64 -11.89 -9.74 25.42
C ASP A 64 -10.80 -10.40 24.56
N LEU A 65 -10.67 -11.71 24.71
CA LEU A 65 -9.60 -12.46 24.04
C LEU A 65 -9.70 -12.38 22.51
N ASP A 66 -10.91 -12.34 21.95
CA ASP A 66 -11.10 -12.32 20.51
C ASP A 66 -10.82 -10.94 19.94
N SER A 67 -11.27 -9.86 20.60
CA SER A 67 -10.90 -8.50 20.20
C SER A 67 -9.39 -8.22 20.31
N ILE A 68 -8.70 -8.80 21.30
CA ILE A 68 -7.23 -8.74 21.39
C ILE A 68 -6.57 -9.48 20.21
N LYS A 69 -7.03 -10.70 19.89
CA LYS A 69 -6.49 -11.48 18.77
C LYS A 69 -6.72 -10.77 17.43
N ASN A 70 -7.91 -10.20 17.23
CA ASN A 70 -8.21 -9.42 16.03
C ASN A 70 -7.28 -8.22 15.90
N ALA A 71 -7.07 -7.46 16.98
CA ALA A 71 -6.15 -6.33 16.97
C ALA A 71 -4.72 -6.76 16.57
N VAL A 72 -4.21 -7.84 17.16
CA VAL A 72 -2.87 -8.38 16.85
C VAL A 72 -2.78 -8.82 15.38
N MET A 73 -3.78 -9.56 14.89
CA MET A 73 -3.82 -9.99 13.49
C MET A 73 -3.77 -8.78 12.54
N HIS A 74 -4.57 -7.74 12.81
CA HIS A 74 -4.57 -6.52 12.00
C HIS A 74 -3.20 -5.82 12.01
N PHE A 75 -2.54 -5.69 13.17
CA PHE A 75 -1.19 -5.12 13.21
C PHE A 75 -0.14 -5.97 12.50
N GLN A 76 -0.24 -7.30 12.56
CA GLN A 76 0.65 -8.19 11.82
C GLN A 76 0.49 -8.03 10.31
N LEU A 77 -0.76 -7.91 9.82
CA LEU A 77 -1.05 -7.67 8.41
C LEU A 77 -0.56 -6.29 7.96
N ALA A 78 -0.74 -5.25 8.78
CA ALA A 78 -0.20 -3.93 8.52
C ALA A 78 1.35 -3.95 8.42
N ALA A 79 2.01 -4.58 9.40
CA ALA A 79 3.47 -4.70 9.43
C ALA A 79 4.01 -5.48 8.23
N TRP A 80 3.31 -6.54 7.80
CA TRP A 80 3.71 -7.31 6.62
C TRP A 80 3.67 -6.47 5.34
N SER A 81 2.61 -5.69 5.13
CA SER A 81 2.51 -4.81 3.95
C SER A 81 3.66 -3.81 3.88
N LEU A 82 3.98 -3.15 5.00
CA LEU A 82 5.11 -2.21 5.09
C LEU A 82 6.45 -2.90 4.87
N LYS A 83 6.65 -4.09 5.47
CA LYS A 83 7.84 -4.90 5.28
C LYS A 83 8.02 -5.30 3.82
N TYR A 84 6.96 -5.73 3.14
CA TYR A 84 7.01 -6.15 1.75
C TYR A 84 7.38 -4.99 0.82
N MET A 85 6.83 -3.78 1.04
CA MET A 85 7.21 -2.60 0.26
C MET A 85 8.71 -2.27 0.41
N ARG A 86 9.23 -2.33 1.64
CA ARG A 86 10.64 -2.07 1.93
C ARG A 86 11.57 -3.14 1.33
N ASP A 87 11.27 -4.41 1.57
CA ASP A 87 12.19 -5.52 1.27
C ASP A 87 12.11 -5.99 -0.19
N GLU A 88 10.90 -6.02 -0.77
CA GLU A 88 10.65 -6.67 -2.07
C GLU A 88 10.40 -5.67 -3.20
N MET A 89 9.91 -4.47 -2.88
CA MET A 89 9.64 -3.42 -3.88
C MET A 89 10.72 -2.32 -3.90
N ASN A 90 11.73 -2.38 -3.02
CA ASN A 90 12.76 -1.35 -2.84
C ASN A 90 12.20 0.07 -2.71
N LEU A 91 11.00 0.20 -2.15
CA LEU A 91 10.42 1.50 -1.84
C LEU A 91 11.00 1.96 -0.50
N GLU A 92 11.78 3.04 -0.52
CA GLU A 92 12.17 3.71 0.72
C GLU A 92 10.90 4.35 1.34
N MET A 93 10.57 3.93 2.56
CA MET A 93 9.45 4.48 3.35
C MET A 93 9.90 5.68 4.17
#